data_AF-A0A482V1D9-F1
#
_entry.id   AF-A0A482V1D9-F1
#
_cell.length_a   1.000
_cell.length_b   1.000
_cell.length_c   1.000
_cell.angle_alpha   90.00
_cell.angle_beta   90.00
_cell.angle_gamma   90.00
#
_symmetry.space_group_name_H-M   'P 1'
#
loop_
_entity.id
_entity.type
_entity.pdbx_description
1 polymer ?
#
loop_
_entity_poly.entity_id
_entity_poly.type
_entity_poly.pdbx_seq_one_letter_code
_entity_poly.pdbx_strand_id
1 'polypeptide(L)' 'PHPDFNPASHLLPQAYCIGTALSKDSYLRMDRIMEVVKKTGAQGIHPGYGFLSGK' A
#
# COMPACT_ATOMS: atom_id res chain seq x y z
N PRO A 1 11.90 -19.12 1.86
CA PRO A 1 10.91 -18.04 1.57
C PRO A 1 10.59 -17.26 2.84
N HIS A 2 11.00 -15.99 2.91
CA HIS A 2 10.69 -15.12 4.05
C HIS A 2 9.19 -14.79 4.03
N PRO A 3 8.47 -14.84 5.18
CA PRO A 3 7.02 -14.57 5.23
C PRO A 3 6.65 -13.18 4.69
N ASP A 4 7.59 -12.25 4.65
CA ASP A 4 7.39 -10.89 4.12
C ASP A 4 7.77 -10.74 2.62
N PHE A 5 8.08 -11.83 1.91
CA PHE A 5 8.44 -11.76 0.49
C PHE A 5 7.20 -11.57 -0.39
N ASN A 6 6.95 -10.32 -0.82
CA ASN A 6 5.96 -9.99 -1.85
C ASN A 6 6.65 -9.81 -3.22
N PRO A 7 6.44 -10.72 -4.18
CA PRO A 7 7.09 -10.64 -5.49
C PRO A 7 6.67 -9.41 -6.31
N ALA A 8 5.48 -8.83 -6.06
CA ALA A 8 5.02 -7.65 -6.78
C ALA A 8 5.83 -6.38 -6.44
N SER A 9 6.45 -6.32 -5.26
CA SER A 9 7.22 -5.16 -4.80
C SER A 9 8.50 -4.93 -5.60
N HIS A 10 9.09 -5.98 -6.19
CA HIS A 10 10.32 -5.88 -6.99
C HIS A 10 10.10 -5.28 -8.39
N LEU A 11 8.86 -5.23 -8.87
CA LEU A 11 8.53 -4.63 -10.17
C LEU A 11 8.34 -3.11 -10.07
N LEU A 12 8.37 -2.56 -8.85
CA LEU A 12 8.18 -1.15 -8.58
C LEU A 12 9.52 -0.51 -8.19
N PRO A 13 9.79 0.71 -8.67
CA PRO A 13 11.01 1.42 -8.28
C PRO A 13 11.02 1.79 -6.79
N GLN A 14 9.85 1.86 -6.14
CA GLN A 14 9.70 2.21 -4.74
C GLN A 14 8.53 1.42 -4.13
N ALA A 15 8.75 0.86 -2.94
CA ALA A 15 7.74 0.17 -2.15
C ALA A 15 7.84 0.61 -0.69
N TYR A 16 6.70 0.89 -0.07
CA TYR A 16 6.61 1.38 1.31
C TYR A 16 5.73 0.46 2.16
N CYS A 17 6.18 0.15 3.36
CA CYS A 17 5.38 -0.58 4.33
C CYS A 17 4.32 0.35 4.95
N ILE A 18 3.05 -0.05 4.87
CA ILE A 18 1.89 0.75 5.36
C ILE A 18 1.18 0.12 6.57
N GLY A 19 1.72 -0.97 7.12
CA GLY A 19 1.14 -1.65 8.28
C GLY A 19 1.50 -3.13 8.35
N THR A 20 0.88 -3.84 9.30
CA THR A 20 1.03 -5.30 9.45
C THR A 20 0.26 -6.05 8.35
N ALA A 21 0.43 -7.38 8.29
CA ALA A 21 -0.19 -8.24 7.28
C ALA A 21 -1.72 -8.17 7.24
N LEU A 22 -2.38 -7.78 8.33
CA LEU A 22 -3.85 -7.63 8.35
C LEU A 22 -4.27 -6.43 7.49
N SER A 23 -5.11 -6.66 6.48
CA SER A 23 -5.58 -5.60 5.57
C SER A 23 -6.25 -4.42 6.29
N LYS A 24 -6.91 -4.68 7.43
CA LYS A 24 -7.54 -3.64 8.29
C LYS A 24 -6.53 -2.70 8.95
N ASP A 25 -5.27 -3.09 9.04
CA ASP A 25 -4.19 -2.31 9.64
C ASP A 25 -3.20 -1.76 8.61
N SER A 26 -3.37 -2.14 7.33
CA SER A 26 -2.53 -1.72 6.19
C SER A 26 -3.38 -1.15 5.05
N TYR A 27 -3.79 -1.97 4.08
CA TYR A 27 -4.45 -1.56 2.83
C TYR A 27 -5.82 -0.87 2.98
N LEU A 28 -6.50 -1.08 4.11
CA LEU A 28 -7.78 -0.43 4.42
C LEU A 28 -7.63 0.77 5.37
N ARG A 29 -6.40 1.15 5.76
CA ARG A 29 -6.14 2.32 6.61
C ARG A 29 -5.76 3.51 5.75
N MET A 30 -6.75 4.32 5.42
CA MET A 30 -6.56 5.50 4.58
C MET A 30 -5.50 6.46 5.14
N ASP A 31 -5.46 6.64 6.47
CA ASP A 31 -4.46 7.51 7.11
C ASP A 31 -3.02 7.10 6.78
N ARG A 32 -2.74 5.80 6.78
CA ARG A 32 -1.42 5.25 6.45
C ARG A 32 -1.07 5.45 4.99
N ILE A 33 -2.05 5.26 4.11
CA ILE A 33 -1.88 5.48 2.67
C ILE A 33 -1.60 6.96 2.40
N MET A 34 -2.36 7.86 3.02
CA MET A 34 -2.17 9.31 2.88
C MET A 34 -0.85 9.81 3.46
N GLU A 35 -0.37 9.21 4.54
CA GLU A 35 0.96 9.51 5.12
C GLU A 35 2.06 9.20 4.10
N VAL A 36 2.00 8.03 3.45
CA VAL A 36 2.97 7.65 2.41
C VAL A 36 2.87 8.57 1.21
N VAL A 37 1.67 8.86 0.72
CA VAL A 37 1.45 9.75 -0.44
C VAL A 37 2.04 11.14 -0.20
N LYS A 38 1.84 11.70 1.00
CA LYS A 38 2.44 12.99 1.39
C LYS A 38 3.97 12.92 1.47
N LYS A 39 4.53 11.83 2.00
CA LYS A 39 5.98 11.62 2.11
C LYS A 39 6.66 11.44 0.76
N THR A 40 5.98 10.79 -0.19
CA THR A 40 6.53 10.48 -1.51
C THR A 40 6.26 11.58 -2.54
N GLY A 41 5.33 12.50 -2.25
CA GLY A 41 4.87 13.48 -3.23
C GLY A 41 4.05 12.85 -4.36
N ALA A 42 3.47 11.67 -4.12
CA ALA A 42 2.67 10.99 -5.13
C ALA A 42 1.46 11.86 -5.54
N GLN A 43 1.27 12.02 -6.84
CA GLN A 43 0.25 12.90 -7.42
C GLN A 43 -1.08 12.17 -7.68
N GLY A 44 -1.09 10.84 -7.56
CA GLY A 44 -2.27 10.02 -7.77
C GLY A 44 -2.13 8.67 -7.09
N ILE A 45 -3.28 8.07 -6.75
CA ILE A 45 -3.37 6.75 -6.13
C ILE A 45 -4.24 5.89 -7.05
N HIS A 46 -3.74 4.73 -7.45
CA HIS A 46 -4.55 3.72 -8.13
C HIS A 46 -4.99 2.64 -7.11
N PRO A 47 -6.28 2.56 -6.73
CA PRO A 47 -6.75 1.69 -5.66
C PRO A 47 -6.91 0.21 -6.04
N GLY A 48 -6.66 -0.17 -7.29
CA GLY A 48 -6.84 -1.55 -7.79
C GLY A 48 -8.30 -2.02 -7.71
N TYR A 49 -8.50 -3.34 -7.53
CA TYR A 49 -9.82 -3.97 -7.35
C TYR A 49 -9.95 -4.58 -5.93
N GLY A 50 -11.17 -4.58 -5.37
CA GLY A 50 -11.50 -5.26 -4.09
C GLY A 50 -11.20 -4.51 -2.78
N PHE A 51 -10.33 -3.49 -2.79
CA PHE A 51 -9.99 -2.66 -1.61
C PHE A 51 -10.82 -1.37 -1.54
N LEU A 52 -10.19 -0.20 -1.70
CA LEU A 52 -10.84 1.12 -1.68
C LEU A 52 -11.66 1.41 -2.95
N SER A 53 -11.69 0.49 -3.91
CA SER A 53 -12.31 0.65 -5.22
C SER A 53 -13.86 0.66 -5.19
N GLY A 54 -14.48 0.30 -4.06
CA GLY A 54 -15.93 0.16 -3.93
C GLY A 54 -16.55 0.90 -2.74
N LYS A 55 -15.92 1.96 -2.23
CA LYS A 55 -16.47 2.80 -1.16
C LYS A 55 -16.48 4.27 -1.56
#